data_AF-A0A2H3TTM0-F1
#
_entry.id   AF-A0A2H3TTM0-F1
#
_cell.length_a   1.000
_cell.length_b   1.000
_cell.length_c   1.000
_cell.angle_alpha   90.00
_cell.angle_beta   90.00
_cell.angle_gamma   90.00
#
_symmetry.space_group_name_H-M   'P 1'
#
loop_
_entity.id
_entity.type
_entity.pdbx_description
1 polymer ?
#
loop_
_entity_poly.entity_id
_entity_poly.type
_entity_poly.pdbx_seq_one_letter_code
_entity_poly.pdbx_strand_id
1 'polypeptide(L)'
;MSSALSIPVPFSEPPWLNGLPSPYYNESHGKWQKACRDFISEHLAPHALQWETEGSVPDHVFETFSKHHMLIPNLPAPLPITMLKSLGITELSGGLKIEDFDYMHFSIYITEMRRMGIGGPASSLSTGMAYGMPPIITYGSAELQKTLLPDLIKGKKRICIAITEPDAGSDVANITTTAERSPCGKFYIVNGEKKWSVGPILTNPCMSQECAYRIVCEI
;
A
#
# COMPACT_ATOMS: atom_id res chain seq x y z
N MET A 1 -11.91 27.05 6.33
CA MET A 1 -11.92 27.28 4.86
C MET A 1 -10.70 28.11 4.50
N SER A 2 -9.62 27.45 4.10
CA SER A 2 -8.51 28.10 3.41
C SER A 2 -8.21 27.25 2.20
N SER A 3 -8.78 27.65 1.07
CA SER A 3 -8.44 27.14 -0.25
C SER A 3 -7.04 27.65 -0.58
N ALA A 4 -6.03 26.93 -0.11
CA ALA A 4 -4.66 27.23 -0.50
C ALA A 4 -4.51 26.81 -1.97
N LEU A 5 -4.30 27.81 -2.83
CA LEU A 5 -4.06 27.78 -4.29
C LEU A 5 -5.30 28.01 -5.17
N SER A 6 -5.84 29.24 -5.15
CA SER A 6 -6.87 29.74 -6.07
C SER A 6 -6.33 30.20 -7.43
N ILE A 7 -5.04 30.02 -7.71
CA ILE A 7 -4.45 30.31 -9.02
C ILE A 7 -4.25 28.96 -9.73
N PRO A 8 -5.05 28.63 -10.75
CA PRO A 8 -4.81 27.44 -11.55
C PRO A 8 -3.46 27.62 -12.24
N VAL A 9 -2.48 26.80 -11.86
CA VAL A 9 -1.20 26.72 -12.55
C VAL A 9 -1.48 26.04 -13.90
N PRO A 10 -1.19 26.67 -15.04
CA PRO A 10 -1.43 26.05 -16.33
C PRO A 10 -0.79 24.67 -16.41
N PHE A 11 -1.55 23.67 -16.87
CA PHE A 11 -1.12 22.28 -17.01
C PHE A 11 -0.73 21.54 -15.71
N SER A 12 -1.05 22.09 -14.53
CA SER A 12 -0.81 21.39 -13.25
C SER A 12 -1.83 20.30 -12.94
N GLU A 13 -2.94 20.25 -13.67
CA GLU A 13 -3.99 19.25 -13.53
C GLU A 13 -4.22 18.56 -14.88
N PRO A 14 -4.54 17.25 -14.88
CA PRO A 14 -4.81 16.55 -16.11
C PRO A 14 -6.04 17.12 -16.83
N PRO A 15 -6.06 17.11 -18.18
CA PRO A 15 -7.16 17.65 -18.99
C PRO A 15 -8.57 17.22 -18.56
N TRP A 16 -8.73 15.95 -18.18
CA TRP A 16 -10.03 15.38 -17.83
C TRP A 16 -10.63 15.96 -16.54
N LEU A 17 -9.80 16.42 -15.58
CA LEU A 17 -10.27 17.12 -14.39
C LEU A 17 -10.74 18.55 -14.71
N ASN A 18 -10.30 19.11 -15.83
CA ASN A 18 -10.68 20.43 -16.30
C ASN A 18 -11.91 20.38 -17.24
N GLY A 19 -12.64 19.25 -17.26
CA GLY A 19 -13.86 19.09 -18.04
C GLY A 19 -13.64 18.70 -19.51
N LEU A 20 -12.40 18.41 -19.93
CA LEU A 20 -12.16 17.87 -21.27
C LEU A 20 -12.59 16.39 -21.31
N PRO A 21 -13.20 15.94 -22.42
CA PRO A 21 -13.68 14.57 -22.53
C PRO A 21 -12.51 13.58 -22.48
N SER A 22 -12.75 12.42 -21.87
CA SER A 22 -11.80 11.31 -21.85
C SER A 22 -12.54 10.00 -22.12
N PRO A 23 -11.97 9.08 -22.91
CA PRO A 23 -12.53 7.74 -23.07
C PRO A 23 -12.27 6.84 -21.85
N TYR A 24 -11.40 7.25 -20.92
CA TYR A 24 -10.99 6.45 -19.75
C TYR A 24 -11.62 6.92 -18.44
N TYR A 25 -11.89 8.22 -18.31
CA TYR A 25 -12.40 8.81 -17.08
C TYR A 25 -13.89 9.18 -17.20
N ASN A 26 -14.60 9.03 -16.08
CA ASN A 26 -16.04 9.26 -15.98
C ASN A 26 -16.35 9.95 -14.63
N GLU A 27 -17.64 10.14 -14.32
CA GLU A 27 -18.05 10.83 -13.10
C GLU A 27 -17.59 10.12 -11.81
N SER A 28 -17.60 8.78 -11.79
CA SER A 28 -17.11 7.98 -10.65
C SER A 28 -15.64 8.29 -10.37
N HIS A 29 -14.82 8.33 -11.42
CA HIS A 29 -13.41 8.69 -11.33
C HIS A 29 -13.19 10.09 -10.76
N GLY A 30 -14.00 11.07 -11.17
CA GLY A 30 -13.93 12.44 -10.64
C GLY A 30 -14.29 12.53 -9.16
N LYS A 31 -15.36 11.83 -8.72
CA LYS A 31 -15.76 11.77 -7.30
C LYS A 31 -14.69 11.10 -6.44
N TRP A 32 -14.14 9.98 -6.92
CA TRP A 32 -13.05 9.27 -6.26
C TRP A 32 -11.80 10.13 -6.14
N GLN A 33 -11.39 10.79 -7.23
CA GLN A 33 -10.25 11.69 -7.24
C GLN A 33 -10.39 12.81 -6.19
N LYS A 34 -11.55 13.48 -6.16
CA LYS A 34 -11.82 14.52 -5.15
C LYS A 34 -11.74 13.97 -3.73
N ALA A 35 -12.32 12.79 -3.49
CA ALA A 35 -12.29 12.15 -2.18
C ALA A 35 -10.87 11.78 -1.72
N CYS A 36 -10.04 11.23 -2.62
CA CYS A 36 -8.63 10.99 -2.34
C CYS A 36 -7.89 12.28 -2.02
N ARG A 37 -8.07 13.32 -2.86
CA ARG A 37 -7.40 14.61 -2.70
C ARG A 37 -7.72 15.26 -1.36
N ASP A 38 -9.01 15.32 -1.00
CA ASP A 38 -9.45 15.91 0.26
C ASP A 38 -8.83 15.17 1.44
N PHE A 39 -8.89 13.83 1.44
CA PHE A 39 -8.32 12.99 2.50
C PHE A 39 -6.80 13.18 2.63
N ILE A 40 -6.06 13.17 1.53
CA ILE A 40 -4.60 13.33 1.52
C ILE A 40 -4.21 14.74 1.97
N SER A 41 -4.94 15.76 1.53
CA SER A 41 -4.70 17.15 1.91
C SER A 41 -4.95 17.40 3.40
N GLU A 42 -5.86 16.64 4.02
CA GLU A 42 -6.16 16.72 5.45
C GLU A 42 -5.18 15.91 6.31
N HIS A 43 -4.92 14.66 5.94
CA HIS A 43 -4.28 13.69 6.85
C HIS A 43 -2.81 13.38 6.56
N LEU A 44 -2.28 13.77 5.38
CA LEU A 44 -0.93 13.41 4.95
C LEU A 44 -0.11 14.65 4.58
N ALA A 45 -0.63 15.49 3.68
CA ALA A 45 0.10 16.63 3.11
C ALA A 45 0.66 17.65 4.12
N PRO A 46 -0.07 18.02 5.20
CA PRO A 46 0.44 19.02 6.15
C PRO A 46 1.72 18.59 6.87
N HIS A 47 1.97 17.30 6.99
CA HIS A 47 3.06 16.73 7.78
C HIS A 47 4.08 15.94 6.96
N ALA A 48 3.81 15.69 5.67
CA ALA A 48 4.63 14.81 4.84
C ALA A 48 6.11 15.19 4.80
N LEU A 49 6.44 16.49 4.69
CA LEU A 49 7.84 16.95 4.66
C LEU A 49 8.57 16.71 5.98
N GLN A 50 7.86 16.90 7.11
CA GLN A 50 8.41 16.65 8.42
C GLN A 50 8.75 15.15 8.56
N TRP A 51 7.78 14.28 8.27
CA TRP A 51 7.95 12.83 8.36
C TRP A 51 9.00 12.27 7.41
N GLU A 52 9.12 12.84 6.20
CA GLU A 52 10.21 12.52 5.27
C GLU A 52 11.57 12.88 5.88
N THR A 53 11.70 14.09 6.44
CA THR A 53 12.94 14.57 7.04
C THR A 53 13.33 13.75 8.27
N GLU A 54 12.35 13.33 9.05
CA GLU A 54 12.53 12.46 10.22
C GLU A 54 12.78 10.99 9.85
N GLY A 55 12.53 10.60 8.59
CA GLY A 55 12.66 9.22 8.11
C GLY A 55 11.65 8.25 8.72
N SER A 56 10.55 8.75 9.29
CA SER A 56 9.53 7.93 9.95
C SER A 56 8.14 8.55 9.84
N VAL A 57 7.10 7.71 9.82
CA VAL A 57 5.70 8.14 9.86
C VAL A 57 5.07 7.66 11.18
N PRO A 58 4.36 8.53 11.92
CA PRO A 58 3.69 8.14 13.15
C PRO A 58 2.65 7.03 12.94
N ASP A 59 2.54 6.09 13.88
CA ASP A 59 1.69 4.90 13.73
C ASP A 59 0.20 5.22 13.55
N HIS A 60 -0.29 6.28 14.20
CA HIS A 60 -1.68 6.73 14.08
C HIS A 60 -2.08 7.10 12.64
N VAL A 61 -1.12 7.44 11.78
CA VAL A 61 -1.39 7.75 10.37
C VAL A 61 -1.85 6.49 9.64
N PHE A 62 -1.21 5.35 9.89
CA PHE A 62 -1.62 4.07 9.32
C PHE A 62 -3.01 3.66 9.81
N GLU A 63 -3.32 3.87 11.10
CA GLU A 63 -4.65 3.63 11.66
C GLU A 63 -5.71 4.51 10.99
N THR A 64 -5.38 5.78 10.74
CA THR A 64 -6.25 6.73 10.02
C THR A 64 -6.52 6.23 8.60
N PHE A 65 -5.48 5.81 7.87
CA PHE A 65 -5.63 5.25 6.52
C PHE A 65 -6.48 3.97 6.53
N SER A 66 -6.27 3.08 7.48
CA SER A 66 -7.05 1.85 7.64
C SER A 66 -8.54 2.14 7.92
N LYS A 67 -8.82 3.01 8.90
CA LYS A 67 -10.19 3.39 9.31
C LYS A 67 -11.00 3.98 8.16
N HIS A 68 -10.35 4.71 7.27
CA HIS A 68 -10.99 5.33 6.10
C HIS A 68 -10.91 4.46 4.84
N HIS A 69 -10.48 3.19 4.96
CA HIS A 69 -10.31 2.26 3.86
C HIS A 69 -9.32 2.72 2.77
N MET A 70 -8.46 3.69 3.08
CA MET A 70 -7.45 4.26 2.17
C MET A 70 -6.22 3.38 1.98
N LEU A 71 -6.20 2.17 2.57
CA LEU A 71 -5.22 1.13 2.26
C LEU A 71 -5.70 0.17 1.15
N ILE A 72 -7.02 0.01 1.00
CA ILE A 72 -7.67 -0.91 0.05
C ILE A 72 -7.35 -0.60 -1.41
N PRO A 73 -7.24 0.67 -1.85
CA PRO A 73 -6.88 0.96 -3.23
C PRO A 73 -5.55 0.37 -3.67
N ASN A 74 -4.64 0.00 -2.75
CA ASN A 74 -3.38 -0.66 -3.08
C ASN A 74 -3.53 -2.16 -3.42
N LEU A 75 -4.70 -2.75 -3.20
CA LEU A 75 -4.98 -4.13 -3.59
C LEU A 75 -5.10 -4.24 -5.12
N PRO A 76 -4.87 -5.44 -5.69
CA PRO A 76 -5.02 -5.64 -7.13
C PRO A 76 -6.46 -5.33 -7.58
N ALA A 77 -6.59 -4.74 -8.77
CA ALA A 77 -7.88 -4.59 -9.45
C ALA A 77 -8.11 -5.79 -10.39
N PRO A 78 -9.33 -6.37 -10.47
CA PRO A 78 -10.49 -6.05 -9.63
C PRO A 78 -10.26 -6.43 -8.16
N LEU A 79 -10.84 -5.64 -7.25
CA LEU A 79 -10.69 -5.84 -5.81
C LEU A 79 -11.26 -7.22 -5.38
N PRO A 80 -10.76 -7.82 -4.28
CA PRO A 80 -11.27 -9.09 -3.75
C PRO A 80 -12.65 -8.91 -3.07
N ILE A 81 -13.70 -8.73 -3.89
CA ILE A 81 -15.06 -8.31 -3.47
C ILE A 81 -15.65 -9.17 -2.36
N THR A 82 -15.65 -10.49 -2.53
CA THR A 82 -16.25 -11.42 -1.54
C THR A 82 -15.61 -11.26 -0.17
N MET A 83 -14.29 -11.09 -0.14
CA MET A 83 -13.56 -10.93 1.10
C MET A 83 -13.86 -9.56 1.73
N LEU A 84 -13.82 -8.46 0.96
CA LEU A 84 -14.16 -7.12 1.46
C LEU A 84 -15.58 -7.07 2.03
N LYS A 85 -16.56 -7.66 1.35
CA LYS A 85 -17.94 -7.78 1.84
C LYS A 85 -18.04 -8.56 3.15
N SER A 86 -17.28 -9.65 3.29
CA SER A 86 -17.27 -10.43 4.54
C SER A 86 -16.70 -9.64 5.73
N LEU A 87 -15.93 -8.58 5.46
CA LEU A 87 -15.44 -7.63 6.46
C LEU A 87 -16.38 -6.44 6.68
N GLY A 88 -17.54 -6.40 6.00
CA GLY A 88 -18.51 -5.31 6.09
C GLY A 88 -18.16 -4.09 5.22
N ILE A 89 -17.23 -4.22 4.30
CA ILE A 89 -16.77 -3.14 3.43
C ILE A 89 -17.49 -3.29 2.09
N THR A 90 -18.37 -2.35 1.77
CA THR A 90 -19.16 -2.33 0.53
C THR A 90 -18.87 -1.10 -0.34
N GLU A 91 -18.27 -0.07 0.24
CA GLU A 91 -17.96 1.18 -0.43
C GLU A 91 -16.65 1.78 0.09
N LEU A 92 -16.01 2.57 -0.77
CA LEU A 92 -14.86 3.41 -0.49
C LEU A 92 -15.30 4.89 -0.47
N SER A 93 -14.37 5.78 -0.14
CA SER A 93 -14.62 7.22 -0.12
C SER A 93 -15.19 7.75 -1.44
N GLY A 94 -15.95 8.84 -1.37
CA GLY A 94 -16.64 9.39 -2.55
C GLY A 94 -17.87 8.57 -3.00
N GLY A 95 -18.30 7.58 -2.21
CA GLY A 95 -19.44 6.70 -2.52
C GLY A 95 -19.14 5.65 -3.58
N LEU A 96 -17.86 5.35 -3.81
CA LEU A 96 -17.42 4.36 -4.79
C LEU A 96 -17.70 2.95 -4.27
N LYS A 97 -18.59 2.22 -4.95
CA LYS A 97 -18.81 0.80 -4.63
C LYS A 97 -17.55 0.00 -4.95
N ILE A 98 -17.24 -0.99 -4.12
CA ILE A 98 -16.04 -1.81 -4.30
C ILE A 98 -16.06 -2.60 -5.62
N GLU A 99 -17.24 -2.92 -6.15
CA GLU A 99 -17.43 -3.59 -7.44
C GLU A 99 -17.11 -2.71 -8.64
N ASP A 100 -17.23 -1.39 -8.47
CA ASP A 100 -17.00 -0.39 -9.53
C ASP A 100 -15.54 0.09 -9.55
N PHE A 101 -14.70 -0.37 -8.60
CA PHE A 101 -13.28 -0.01 -8.54
C PHE A 101 -12.50 -0.71 -9.66
N ASP A 102 -11.87 0.09 -10.53
CA ASP A 102 -11.08 -0.37 -11.67
C ASP A 102 -9.63 0.16 -11.65
N TYR A 103 -8.87 -0.15 -12.70
CA TYR A 103 -7.48 0.31 -12.84
C TYR A 103 -7.33 1.83 -12.94
N MET A 104 -8.36 2.55 -13.39
CA MET A 104 -8.32 4.02 -13.48
C MET A 104 -8.54 4.64 -12.10
N HIS A 105 -9.39 4.06 -11.24
CA HIS A 105 -9.49 4.43 -9.83
C HIS A 105 -8.19 4.18 -9.07
N PHE A 106 -7.51 3.05 -9.33
CA PHE A 106 -6.18 2.78 -8.79
C PHE A 106 -5.16 3.84 -9.22
N SER A 107 -5.09 4.13 -10.53
CA SER A 107 -4.17 5.13 -11.09
C SER A 107 -4.36 6.52 -10.46
N ILE A 108 -5.63 6.93 -10.27
CA ILE A 108 -5.99 8.17 -9.58
C ILE A 108 -5.48 8.17 -8.14
N TYR A 109 -5.73 7.09 -7.39
CA TYR A 109 -5.30 6.99 -6.00
C TYR A 109 -3.78 7.13 -5.88
N ILE A 110 -3.01 6.43 -6.73
CA ILE A 110 -1.55 6.55 -6.76
C ILE A 110 -1.11 7.97 -7.11
N THR A 111 -1.76 8.60 -8.09
CA THR A 111 -1.43 9.98 -8.50
C THR A 111 -1.67 10.97 -7.36
N GLU A 112 -2.81 10.89 -6.68
CA GLU A 112 -3.11 11.79 -5.56
C GLU A 112 -2.16 11.54 -4.37
N MET A 113 -1.83 10.28 -4.06
CA MET A 113 -0.84 9.94 -3.02
C MET A 113 0.55 10.52 -3.32
N ARG A 114 0.89 10.72 -4.59
CA ARG A 114 2.17 11.30 -5.04
C ARG A 114 2.12 12.81 -5.30
N ARG A 115 0.95 13.44 -5.22
CA ARG A 115 0.74 14.85 -5.57
C ARG A 115 1.59 15.83 -4.75
N MET A 116 1.99 15.45 -3.54
CA MET A 116 2.83 16.26 -2.66
C MET A 116 4.29 16.36 -3.13
N GLY A 117 4.72 15.52 -4.08
CA GLY A 117 6.11 15.44 -4.51
C GLY A 117 7.04 14.77 -3.49
N ILE A 118 6.49 14.15 -2.44
CA ILE A 118 7.21 13.51 -1.34
C ILE A 118 6.94 12.01 -1.36
N GLY A 119 8.00 11.21 -1.30
CA GLY A 119 7.95 9.77 -1.56
C GLY A 119 7.73 8.90 -0.32
N GLY A 120 8.45 9.18 0.76
CA GLY A 120 8.59 8.31 1.93
C GLY A 120 7.26 8.01 2.61
N PRO A 121 6.53 9.02 3.13
CA PRO A 121 5.28 8.78 3.85
C PRO A 121 4.22 8.02 3.07
N ALA A 122 4.04 8.34 1.79
CA ALA A 122 3.12 7.63 0.92
C ALA A 122 3.55 6.17 0.71
N SER A 123 4.85 5.92 0.51
CA SER A 123 5.38 4.56 0.34
C SER A 123 5.27 3.72 1.62
N SER A 124 5.55 4.30 2.80
CA SER A 124 5.45 3.56 4.07
C SER A 124 4.04 3.06 4.37
N LEU A 125 3.01 3.72 3.85
CA LEU A 125 1.60 3.34 4.03
C LEU A 125 1.13 2.32 2.96
N SER A 126 1.63 2.44 1.72
CA SER A 126 1.08 1.74 0.55
C SER A 126 1.85 0.49 0.13
N THR A 127 3.18 0.52 0.17
CA THR A 127 4.05 -0.49 -0.46
C THR A 127 3.81 -1.91 0.10
N GLY A 128 3.61 -2.02 1.41
CA GLY A 128 3.26 -3.29 2.04
C GLY A 128 1.98 -3.90 1.47
N MET A 129 0.92 -3.09 1.37
CA MET A 129 -0.37 -3.52 0.82
C MET A 129 -0.25 -3.86 -0.66
N ALA A 130 0.48 -3.03 -1.42
CA ALA A 130 0.62 -3.16 -2.87
C ALA A 130 1.41 -4.39 -3.32
N TYR A 131 2.42 -4.82 -2.55
CA TYR A 131 3.30 -5.93 -2.95
C TYR A 131 3.25 -7.13 -2.02
N GLY A 132 2.99 -6.93 -0.72
CA GLY A 132 2.94 -8.00 0.26
C GLY A 132 1.62 -8.78 0.23
N MET A 133 0.49 -8.12 -0.01
CA MET A 133 -0.82 -8.79 -0.03
C MET A 133 -1.13 -9.60 -1.28
N PRO A 134 -0.80 -9.15 -2.52
CA PRO A 134 -1.17 -9.90 -3.72
C PRO A 134 -0.70 -11.35 -3.72
N PRO A 135 0.56 -11.70 -3.31
CA PRO A 135 0.98 -13.09 -3.23
C PRO A 135 0.13 -13.95 -2.30
N ILE A 136 -0.35 -13.39 -1.18
CA ILE A 136 -1.23 -14.10 -0.23
C ILE A 136 -2.62 -14.32 -0.86
N ILE A 137 -3.18 -13.31 -1.52
CA ILE A 137 -4.49 -13.40 -2.17
C ILE A 137 -4.46 -14.43 -3.32
N THR A 138 -3.38 -14.43 -4.12
CA THR A 138 -3.27 -15.26 -5.31
C THR A 138 -2.81 -16.70 -5.01
N TYR A 139 -1.82 -16.87 -4.13
CA TYR A 139 -1.15 -18.16 -3.92
C TYR A 139 -1.28 -18.70 -2.49
N GLY A 140 -1.77 -17.89 -1.55
CA GLY A 140 -1.94 -18.31 -0.16
C GLY A 140 -3.06 -19.34 0.01
N SER A 141 -2.90 -20.27 0.96
CA SER A 141 -3.95 -21.22 1.31
C SER A 141 -5.19 -20.50 1.85
N ALA A 142 -6.36 -21.16 1.78
CA ALA A 142 -7.60 -20.59 2.32
C ALA A 142 -7.49 -20.26 3.83
N GLU A 143 -6.73 -21.07 4.57
CA GLU A 143 -6.45 -20.85 6.00
C GLU A 143 -5.57 -19.62 6.23
N LEU A 144 -4.50 -19.46 5.44
CA LEU A 144 -3.61 -18.30 5.50
C LEU A 144 -4.38 -17.01 5.17
N GLN A 145 -5.19 -17.05 4.11
CA GLN A 145 -6.02 -15.93 3.71
C GLN A 145 -7.03 -15.54 4.79
N LYS A 146 -7.73 -16.52 5.39
CA LYS A 146 -8.71 -16.30 6.47
C LYS A 146 -8.06 -15.70 7.72
N THR A 147 -6.81 -16.06 8.01
CA THR A 147 -6.10 -15.64 9.22
C THR A 147 -5.42 -14.27 9.06
N LEU A 148 -4.82 -14.00 7.89
CA LEU A 148 -4.01 -12.80 7.69
C LEU A 148 -4.78 -11.62 7.08
N LEU A 149 -5.58 -11.86 6.03
CA LEU A 149 -6.20 -10.77 5.26
C LEU A 149 -7.10 -9.86 6.10
N PRO A 150 -7.95 -10.37 7.02
CA PRO A 150 -8.79 -9.50 7.86
C PRO A 150 -7.98 -8.54 8.73
N ASP A 151 -6.85 -8.99 9.29
CA ASP A 151 -6.00 -8.16 10.15
C ASP A 151 -5.21 -7.13 9.34
N LEU A 152 -4.74 -7.51 8.14
CA LEU A 152 -4.03 -6.60 7.22
C LEU A 152 -4.95 -5.49 6.72
N ILE A 153 -6.18 -5.82 6.33
CA ILE A 153 -7.15 -4.84 5.81
C ILE A 153 -7.66 -3.91 6.89
N LYS A 154 -7.86 -4.42 8.10
CA LYS A 154 -8.21 -3.61 9.28
C LYS A 154 -7.00 -2.85 9.84
N GLY A 155 -5.82 -3.00 9.26
CA GLY A 155 -4.60 -2.32 9.67
C GLY A 155 -4.09 -2.72 11.05
N LYS A 156 -4.55 -3.86 11.60
CA LYS A 156 -4.05 -4.43 12.86
C LYS A 156 -2.66 -5.03 12.70
N LYS A 157 -2.37 -5.51 11.49
CA LYS A 157 -1.06 -5.99 11.07
C LYS A 157 -0.62 -5.18 9.85
N ARG A 158 0.68 -5.06 9.71
CA ARG A 158 1.33 -4.53 8.52
C ARG A 158 2.09 -5.66 7.85
N ILE A 159 2.38 -5.51 6.56
CA ILE A 159 3.07 -6.51 5.76
C ILE A 159 4.15 -5.84 4.92
N CYS A 160 5.22 -6.57 4.61
CA CYS A 160 6.26 -6.16 3.67
C CYS A 160 6.52 -7.29 2.67
N ILE A 161 7.28 -6.99 1.63
CA ILE A 161 7.88 -7.98 0.77
C ILE A 161 9.41 -7.92 0.92
N ALA A 162 10.04 -9.08 1.09
CA ALA A 162 11.46 -9.22 1.37
C ALA A 162 12.15 -10.06 0.28
N ILE A 163 12.37 -9.44 -0.89
CA ILE A 163 12.99 -10.09 -2.04
C ILE A 163 14.48 -9.78 -2.09
N THR A 164 14.81 -8.49 -2.24
CA THR A 164 16.17 -7.99 -2.51
C THR A 164 17.16 -8.37 -1.41
N GLU A 165 18.35 -8.80 -1.83
CA GLU A 165 19.48 -9.13 -0.98
C GLU A 165 20.61 -8.12 -1.20
N PRO A 166 21.60 -8.02 -0.31
CA PRO A 166 22.77 -7.16 -0.51
C PRO A 166 23.47 -7.39 -1.85
N ASP A 167 23.56 -8.65 -2.29
CA ASP A 167 24.25 -9.06 -3.51
C ASP A 167 23.30 -9.30 -4.71
N ALA A 168 21.97 -9.21 -4.50
CA ALA A 168 20.97 -9.51 -5.52
C ALA A 168 19.81 -8.49 -5.52
N GLY A 169 19.97 -7.44 -6.32
CA GLY A 169 18.98 -6.39 -6.59
C GLY A 169 18.18 -6.63 -7.87
N SER A 170 18.74 -6.26 -9.03
CA SER A 170 18.13 -6.52 -10.34
C SER A 170 18.13 -8.00 -10.71
N ASP A 171 19.12 -8.76 -10.22
CA ASP A 171 19.24 -10.20 -10.45
C ASP A 171 18.47 -11.02 -9.40
N VAL A 172 17.16 -10.78 -9.31
CA VAL A 172 16.27 -11.43 -8.33
C VAL A 172 16.23 -12.96 -8.49
N ALA A 173 16.52 -13.46 -9.68
CA ALA A 173 16.50 -14.90 -9.95
C ALA A 173 17.63 -15.65 -9.22
N ASN A 174 18.72 -14.95 -8.87
CA ASN A 174 19.91 -15.54 -8.24
C ASN A 174 20.05 -15.13 -6.76
N ILE A 175 18.93 -14.91 -6.06
CA ILE A 175 18.95 -14.75 -4.59
C ILE A 175 19.53 -15.99 -3.91
N THR A 176 20.21 -15.78 -2.78
CA THR A 176 20.95 -16.79 -2.03
C THR A 176 20.25 -17.24 -0.76
N THR A 177 19.20 -16.54 -0.31
CA THR A 177 18.38 -16.97 0.83
C THR A 177 17.85 -18.38 0.60
N THR A 178 18.10 -19.27 1.56
CA THR A 178 17.66 -20.66 1.52
C THR A 178 16.47 -20.88 2.43
N ALA A 179 15.64 -21.88 2.09
CA ALA A 179 14.56 -22.36 2.94
C ALA A 179 14.66 -23.89 3.05
N GLU A 180 15.13 -24.38 4.18
CA GLU A 180 15.31 -25.81 4.42
C GLU A 180 14.18 -26.34 5.30
N ARG A 181 13.63 -27.50 4.95
CA ARG A 181 12.58 -28.12 5.78
C ARG A 181 13.17 -28.56 7.11
N SER A 182 12.52 -28.19 8.21
CA SER A 182 12.95 -28.57 9.55
C SER A 182 13.02 -30.10 9.74
N PRO A 183 13.86 -30.59 10.67
CA PRO A 183 13.94 -32.03 10.97
C PRO A 183 12.60 -32.66 11.40
N CYS A 184 11.71 -31.89 12.03
CA CYS A 184 10.38 -32.35 12.41
C CYS A 184 9.34 -32.27 11.28
N GLY A 185 9.69 -31.66 10.14
CA GLY A 185 8.86 -31.54 8.95
C GLY A 185 7.70 -30.55 9.05
N LYS A 186 7.59 -29.77 10.14
CA LYS A 186 6.44 -28.88 10.43
C LYS A 186 6.63 -27.42 9.97
N PHE A 187 7.88 -26.97 9.86
CA PHE A 187 8.22 -25.60 9.46
C PHE A 187 9.45 -25.58 8.56
N TYR A 188 9.75 -24.42 7.97
CA TYR A 188 11.00 -24.16 7.25
C TYR A 188 11.94 -23.30 8.08
N ILE A 189 13.24 -23.61 8.01
CA ILE A 189 14.32 -22.79 8.51
C ILE A 189 14.80 -21.94 7.34
N VAL A 190 14.52 -20.63 7.40
CA VAL A 190 14.93 -19.68 6.36
C VAL A 190 16.18 -18.94 6.83
N ASN A 191 17.24 -18.98 6.03
CA ASN A 191 18.51 -18.31 6.30
C ASN A 191 18.94 -17.45 5.12
N GLY A 192 19.24 -16.18 5.39
CA GLY A 192 19.72 -15.22 4.40
C GLY A 192 19.62 -13.80 4.92
N GLU A 193 19.94 -12.84 4.05
CA GLU A 193 19.92 -11.42 4.36
C GLU A 193 19.06 -10.68 3.35
N LYS A 194 18.25 -9.74 3.83
CA LYS A 194 17.37 -8.93 2.99
C LYS A 194 17.68 -7.45 3.16
N LYS A 195 17.59 -6.71 2.05
CA LYS A 195 17.89 -5.28 1.98
C LYS A 195 16.72 -4.53 1.37
N TRP A 196 16.50 -3.30 1.83
CA TRP A 196 15.47 -2.38 1.32
C TRP A 196 14.02 -2.94 1.35
N SER A 197 13.70 -3.77 2.33
CA SER A 197 12.31 -4.24 2.51
C SER A 197 11.44 -3.09 3.01
N VAL A 198 10.51 -2.63 2.17
CA VAL A 198 9.59 -1.54 2.51
C VAL A 198 8.28 -2.14 3.06
N GLY A 199 8.00 -1.92 4.34
CA GLY A 199 6.80 -2.32 5.08
C GLY A 199 7.02 -2.14 6.59
N PRO A 200 6.30 -2.81 7.52
CA PRO A 200 6.39 -2.47 8.94
C PRO A 200 7.83 -2.43 9.39
N ILE A 201 8.16 -1.28 9.99
CA ILE A 201 9.30 -1.06 10.85
C ILE A 201 9.17 -2.09 11.97
N LEU A 202 9.68 -3.30 11.76
CA LEU A 202 9.94 -4.25 12.84
C LEU A 202 11.09 -3.63 13.63
N THR A 203 10.72 -2.77 14.58
CA THR A 203 11.55 -2.29 15.69
C THR A 203 12.89 -1.61 15.36
N ASN A 204 13.18 -1.27 14.10
CA ASN A 204 14.33 -0.44 13.77
C ASN A 204 14.04 0.46 12.56
N PRO A 205 14.25 1.79 12.66
CA PRO A 205 13.97 2.74 11.60
C PRO A 205 14.98 2.52 10.47
N CYS A 206 14.63 1.72 9.48
CA CYS A 206 15.53 1.52 8.35
C CYS A 206 14.80 1.33 7.04
N MET A 207 14.53 2.46 6.39
CA MET A 207 14.47 2.50 4.93
C MET A 207 15.87 2.26 4.29
N SER A 208 16.95 2.04 5.07
CA SER A 208 18.33 2.13 4.57
C SER A 208 19.35 1.07 5.03
N GLN A 209 19.05 0.11 5.92
CA GLN A 209 20.05 -0.90 6.34
C GLN A 209 19.63 -2.35 6.15
N GLU A 210 20.68 -3.17 6.02
CA GLU A 210 20.67 -4.62 5.95
C GLU A 210 19.97 -5.22 7.16
N CYS A 211 18.96 -6.05 6.91
CA CYS A 211 18.36 -6.86 7.94
C CYS A 211 18.71 -8.32 7.66
N ALA A 212 19.64 -8.87 8.45
CA ALA A 212 19.83 -10.30 8.54
C ALA A 212 18.64 -10.89 9.31
N TYR A 213 17.84 -11.71 8.65
CA TYR A 213 16.69 -12.35 9.29
C TYR A 213 16.91 -13.86 9.34
N ARG A 214 16.80 -14.44 10.55
CA ARG A 214 16.53 -15.87 10.71
C ARG A 214 15.03 -16.02 10.96
N ILE A 215 14.28 -16.30 9.91
CA ILE A 215 12.82 -16.44 9.99
C ILE A 215 12.48 -17.92 10.10
N VAL A 216 11.74 -18.29 11.14
CA VAL A 216 11.09 -19.60 11.25
C VAL A 216 9.68 -19.43 10.70
N CYS A 217 9.44 -19.96 9.49
CA CYS A 217 8.12 -19.93 8.88
C CYS A 217 7.38 -21.22 9.22
N GLU A 218 6.38 -21.12 10.11
CA GLU A 218 5.42 -22.19 10.37
C GLU A 218 4.36 -22.24 9.25
N ILE A 219 3.93 -23.45 8.88
CA ILE A 219 2.91 -23.70 7.84
C ILE A 219 1.53 -23.67 8.47
#